data_AF-A0A841ETB0-F1
#
_entry.id   AF-A0A841ETB0-F1
#
_cell.length_a   1.000
_cell.length_b   1.000
_cell.length_c   1.000
_cell.angle_alpha   90.00
_cell.angle_beta   90.00
_cell.angle_gamma   90.00
#
_symmetry.space_group_name_H-M   'P 1'
#
loop_
_entity.id
_entity.type
_entity.pdbx_description
1 polymer ?
#
loop_
_entity_poly.entity_id
_entity_poly.type
_entity_poly.pdbx_seq_one_letter_code
_entity_poly.pdbx_strand_id
1 'polypeptide(L)' 'MTKNPIASQGLNALQISLLRLFNRPMTDEQAHDLQKVLVKHYTAQLHEELERITEEKGYTQEDFDKMLNQDS' A
#
# COMPACT_ATOMS: atom_id res chain seq x y z
N MET A 1 -26.16 5.61 -7.75
CA MET A 1 -26.04 4.17 -8.05
C MET A 1 -24.61 3.87 -8.49
N THR A 2 -23.67 3.76 -7.56
CA THR A 2 -22.30 3.34 -7.87
C THR A 2 -22.27 1.81 -7.82
N LYS A 3 -22.40 1.19 -9.00
CA LYS A 3 -21.98 -0.20 -9.14
C LYS A 3 -20.47 -0.19 -8.92
N ASN A 4 -19.99 -0.82 -7.85
CA ASN A 4 -18.60 -1.23 -7.75
C ASN A 4 -18.50 -2.75 -7.95
N PRO A 5 -18.50 -3.26 -9.20
CA PRO A 5 -18.08 -4.61 -9.50
C PRO A 5 -16.59 -4.48 -9.93
N ILE A 6 -15.63 -5.24 -9.44
CA ILE A 6 -15.63 -6.68 -9.28
C ILE A 6 -14.55 -6.99 -8.23
N ALA A 7 -14.93 -7.60 -7.11
CA ALA A 7 -14.03 -8.48 -6.39
C ALA A 7 -13.70 -9.65 -7.33
N SER A 8 -12.63 -9.55 -8.12
CA SER A 8 -12.22 -10.63 -9.00
C SER A 8 -11.44 -11.62 -8.15
N GLN A 9 -12.04 -12.78 -7.91
CA GLN A 9 -11.45 -13.92 -7.24
C GLN A 9 -10.26 -14.46 -8.05
N GLY A 10 -9.08 -13.87 -7.87
CA GLY A 10 -7.84 -14.36 -8.48
C GLY A 10 -6.74 -13.31 -8.53
N LEU A 11 -5.50 -13.78 -8.59
CA LEU A 11 -4.33 -12.93 -8.82
C LEU A 11 -4.30 -12.47 -10.28
N ASN A 12 -3.94 -11.21 -10.52
CA ASN A 12 -3.75 -10.68 -11.86
C ASN A 12 -2.43 -11.19 -12.50
N ALA A 13 -2.26 -10.96 -13.80
CA ALA A 13 -1.11 -11.47 -14.55
C ALA A 13 0.25 -11.06 -13.97
N LEU A 14 0.35 -9.83 -13.43
CA LEU A 14 1.57 -9.34 -12.80
C LEU A 14 1.83 -10.07 -11.47
N GLN A 15 0.81 -10.22 -10.63
CA GLN A 15 0.90 -10.94 -9.37
C GLN A 15 1.30 -12.40 -9.58
N ILE A 16 0.74 -13.07 -10.59
CA ILE A 16 1.14 -14.45 -10.97
C ILE A 16 2.61 -14.48 -11.43
N SER A 17 3.04 -13.48 -12.21
CA SER A 17 4.42 -13.39 -12.69
C SER A 17 5.40 -13.15 -11.54
N LEU A 18 5.02 -12.35 -10.54
CA LEU A 18 5.79 -12.17 -9.30
C LEU A 18 5.90 -13.47 -8.52
N LEU A 19 4.80 -14.22 -8.35
CA LEU A 19 4.86 -15.54 -7.70
C LEU A 19 5.80 -16.53 -8.41
N ARG A 20 5.79 -16.53 -9.75
CA ARG A 20 6.70 -17.37 -10.55
C ARG A 20 8.16 -16.94 -10.39
N LEU A 21 8.41 -15.63 -10.26
CA LEU A 21 9.73 -15.08 -9.98
C LEU A 21 10.23 -15.52 -8.59
N PHE A 22 9.36 -15.49 -7.58
CA PHE A 22 9.66 -15.91 -6.20
C PHE A 22 9.76 -17.43 -6.01
N ASN A 23 9.30 -18.23 -6.98
CA ASN A 23 9.47 -19.68 -6.98
C ASN A 23 10.93 -20.11 -7.23
N ARG A 24 11.86 -19.16 -7.36
CA ARG A 24 13.31 -19.41 -7.37
C ARG A 24 13.86 -19.20 -5.96
N PRO A 25 14.84 -20.00 -5.52
CA PRO A 25 15.52 -19.74 -4.25
C PRO A 25 16.08 -18.32 -4.23
N MET A 26 15.74 -17.57 -3.18
CA MET A 26 16.29 -16.24 -2.89
C MET A 26 17.12 -16.35 -1.62
N THR A 27 18.22 -15.60 -1.54
CA THR A 27 18.91 -15.39 -0.28
C THR A 27 18.09 -14.48 0.63
N ASP A 28 18.35 -14.51 1.94
CA ASP A 28 17.68 -13.61 2.89
C ASP A 28 17.90 -12.14 2.55
N GLU A 29 19.09 -11.80 2.04
CA GLU A 29 19.43 -10.45 1.56
C GLU A 29 18.54 -10.02 0.39
N GLN A 30 18.37 -10.89 -0.61
CA GLN A 30 17.52 -10.63 -1.76
C GLN A 30 16.04 -10.48 -1.36
N ALA A 31 15.56 -11.31 -0.43
CA ALA A 31 14.20 -11.20 0.10
C ALA A 31 13.98 -9.87 0.84
N HIS A 32 14.97 -9.46 1.66
CA HIS A 32 14.91 -8.20 2.39
C HIS A 32 14.95 -6.97 1.47
N ASP A 33 15.76 -6.98 0.41
CA ASP A 33 15.79 -5.89 -0.56
C ASP A 33 14.48 -5.77 -1.33
N LEU A 34 13.86 -6.90 -1.68
CA LEU A 34 12.52 -6.89 -2.27
C LEU A 34 11.47 -6.33 -1.29
N GLN A 35 11.55 -6.69 0.00
CA GLN A 35 10.66 -6.14 1.03
C GLN A 35 10.77 -4.62 1.09
N LYS A 36 11.98 -4.05 1.02
CA LYS A 36 12.18 -2.59 0.98
C LYS A 36 11.51 -1.94 -0.24
N VAL A 37 11.62 -2.56 -1.42
CA VAL A 37 10.98 -2.05 -2.65
C VAL A 37 9.46 -2.00 -2.49
N LEU A 38 8.87 -3.08 -1.96
CA LEU A 38 7.42 -3.14 -1.72
C LEU A 38 6.98 -2.10 -0.68
N VAL A 39 7.67 -2.02 0.46
CA VAL A 39 7.38 -1.04 1.51
C VAL A 39 7.45 0.38 0.94
N LYS A 40 8.53 0.72 0.23
CA LYS A 40 8.69 2.04 -0.39
C LYS A 40 7.52 2.37 -1.32
N HIS A 41 7.07 1.42 -2.13
CA HIS A 41 5.95 1.63 -3.06
C HIS A 41 4.64 1.91 -2.32
N TYR A 42 4.31 1.11 -1.31
CA TYR A 42 3.07 1.28 -0.55
C TYR A 42 3.11 2.52 0.36
N THR A 43 4.26 2.88 0.91
CA THR A 43 4.42 4.13 1.67
C THR A 43 4.20 5.36 0.79
N ALA A 44 4.69 5.34 -0.45
CA ALA A 44 4.44 6.44 -1.40
C ALA A 44 2.95 6.56 -1.75
N GLN A 45 2.27 5.44 -2.04
CA GLN A 45 0.82 5.45 -2.28
C GLN A 45 0.05 5.98 -1.07
N LEU A 46 0.40 5.55 0.14
CA LEU A 46 -0.24 6.03 1.36
C LEU A 46 -0.08 7.55 1.51
N HIS A 47 1.11 8.08 1.24
CA HIS A 47 1.35 9.52 1.32
C HIS A 47 0.49 10.30 0.32
N GLU A 48 0.42 9.85 -0.94
CA GLU A 48 -0.42 10.46 -1.97
C GLU A 48 -1.92 10.42 -1.59
N GLU A 49 -2.38 9.33 -0.97
CA GLU A 49 -3.76 9.25 -0.48
C GLU A 49 -4.02 10.21 0.68
N LEU A 50 -3.07 10.34 1.61
CA LEU A 50 -3.17 11.27 2.74
C LEU A 50 -3.17 12.72 2.27
N GLU A 51 -2.30 13.09 1.32
CA GLU A 51 -2.29 14.42 0.70
C GLU A 51 -3.64 14.73 0.06
N ARG A 52 -4.18 13.81 -0.75
CA ARG A 52 -5.51 13.95 -1.36
C ARG A 52 -6.61 14.15 -0.31
N ILE A 53 -6.63 13.36 0.76
CA ILE A 53 -7.63 13.48 1.83
C ILE A 53 -7.50 14.81 2.59
N THR A 54 -6.26 15.25 2.84
CA THR A 54 -5.94 16.53 3.48
C THR A 54 -6.47 17.70 2.63
N GLU A 55 -6.25 17.65 1.31
CA GLU A 55 -6.75 18.66 0.36
C GLU A 55 -8.27 18.63 0.22
N GLU A 56 -8.89 17.45 0.17
CA GLU A 56 -10.35 17.31 -0.02
C GLU A 56 -11.17 17.63 1.24
N LYS A 57 -10.63 17.34 2.43
CA LYS A 57 -11.35 17.50 3.71
C LYS A 57 -10.86 18.67 4.56
N GLY A 58 -9.77 19.32 4.17
CA GLY A 58 -9.16 20.43 4.90
C GLY A 58 -8.59 20.02 6.26
N TYR A 59 -8.30 18.74 6.46
CA TYR A 59 -7.69 18.27 7.71
C TYR A 59 -6.28 18.81 7.84
N THR A 60 -5.96 19.33 9.01
CA THR A 60 -4.64 19.84 9.33
C THR A 60 -3.78 18.73 9.92
N GLN A 61 -2.46 18.91 9.92
CA GLN A 61 -1.53 18.02 10.63
C GLN A 61 -1.95 17.81 12.10
N GLU A 62 -2.54 18.83 12.72
CA GLU A 62 -3.08 18.82 14.09
C GLU A 62 -4.29 17.87 14.26
N ASP A 63 -5.10 17.69 13.21
CA ASP A 63 -6.22 16.75 13.21
C ASP A 63 -5.73 15.30 13.13
N PHE A 64 -4.67 15.05 12.34
CA PHE A 64 -4.02 13.75 12.28
C PHE A 64 -3.33 13.38 13.60
N ASP A 65 -2.63 14.34 14.22
CA ASP A 65 -1.98 14.14 15.51
C ASP A 65 -3.00 13.88 16.62
N LYS A 66 -4.18 14.52 16.60
CA LYS A 66 -5.27 14.18 17.52
C LYS A 66 -5.81 12.78 17.29
N MET A 67 -5.95 12.33 16.04
CA MET A 67 -6.49 11.00 15.74
C MET A 67 -5.52 9.89 16.17
N LEU A 68 -4.22 10.06 15.94
CA LEU A 68 -3.17 9.10 16.33
C LEU A 68 -2.98 9.00 17.85
N ASN A 69 -3.21 10.08 18.58
CA ASN A 69 -3.06 10.12 20.04
C ASN A 69 -4.36 9.82 20.81
N GLN A 70 -5.51 9.66 20.13
CA GLN A 70 -6.79 9.31 20.75
C GLN A 70 -6.97 7.80 20.99
N ASP A 71 -6.16 6.95 20.34
CA ASP A 71 -6.15 5.50 20.51
C ASP A 71 -5.09 5.01 21.54
N SER A 72 -4.58 5.90 22.41
CA SER A 72 -3.66 5.58 23.53
C SER A 72 -4.30 5.82 24.89
#